data_AF-A0A527ZN87-F1
#
_entry.id   AF-A0A527ZN87-F1
#
_cell.length_a   1.000
_cell.length_b   1.000
_cell.length_c   1.000
_cell.angle_alpha   90.00
_cell.angle_beta   90.00
_cell.angle_gamma   90.00
#
_symmetry.space_group_name_H-M   'P 1'
#
loop_
_entity.id
_entity.type
_entity.pdbx_description
1 polymer ?
#
loop_
_entity_poly.entity_id
_entity_poly.type
_entity_poly.pdbx_seq_one_letter_code
_entity_poly.pdbx_strand_id
1 'polypeptide(L)'
;VDFQAWGARSRVVKQEQPYNCIRCAKPFGTRSTVERIVAKLEGKHWMFAGENARRLDLVRMCDNCRVDAAMTEGFDPYAGPGRSPPRTTEDYLRERKASSDKAV
;
A
#
# COMPACT_ATOMS: atom_id res chain seq x y z
N VAL A 1 -8.40 20.23 43.89
CA VAL A 1 -8.16 20.63 42.48
C VAL A 1 -7.14 21.76 42.50
N ASP A 2 -6.02 21.62 41.79
CA ASP A 2 -4.98 22.66 41.75
C ASP A 2 -5.24 23.61 40.58
N PHE A 3 -5.80 24.78 40.89
CA PHE A 3 -6.16 25.80 39.91
C PHE A 3 -4.94 26.60 39.40
N GLN A 4 -3.82 26.59 40.13
CA GLN A 4 -2.57 27.24 39.69
C GLN A 4 -1.92 26.43 38.57
N ALA A 5 -1.98 25.10 38.66
CA ALA A 5 -1.52 24.21 37.60
C ALA A 5 -2.29 24.41 36.27
N TRP A 6 -3.58 24.78 36.32
CA TRP A 6 -4.38 25.07 35.11
C TRP A 6 -4.10 26.43 34.47
N GLY A 7 -3.58 27.41 35.23
CA GLY A 7 -3.17 28.71 34.69
C GLY A 7 -1.76 28.74 34.08
N ALA A 8 -1.00 27.65 34.21
CA ALA A 8 0.36 27.56 33.73
C ALA A 8 0.42 27.58 32.18
N ARG A 9 1.43 28.26 31.63
CA ARG A 9 1.66 28.32 30.17
C ARG A 9 1.94 26.93 29.60
N SER A 10 1.47 26.70 28.37
CA SER A 10 1.79 25.46 27.65
C SER A 10 3.31 25.30 27.52
N ARG A 11 3.79 24.10 27.85
CA ARG A 11 5.21 23.73 27.73
C ARG A 11 5.35 22.51 26.85
N VAL A 12 6.42 22.47 26.07
CA VAL A 12 6.75 21.28 25.27
C VAL A 12 7.18 20.17 26.24
N VAL A 13 6.46 19.05 26.20
CA VAL A 13 6.76 17.88 27.05
C VAL A 13 7.61 16.86 26.29
N LYS A 14 7.40 16.71 24.98
CA LYS A 14 8.16 15.82 24.09
C LYS A 14 8.34 16.50 22.75
N GLN A 15 9.58 16.47 22.26
CA GLN A 15 9.94 16.94 20.93
C GLN A 15 10.67 15.83 20.20
N GLU A 16 10.31 15.60 18.93
CA GLU A 16 10.93 14.60 18.09
C GLU A 16 10.99 15.10 16.65
N GLN A 17 12.00 14.65 15.90
CA GLN A 17 12.08 14.93 14.48
C GLN A 17 10.96 14.20 13.72
N PRO A 18 10.35 14.85 12.71
CA PRO A 18 9.36 14.19 11.87
C PRO A 18 10.01 13.13 10.99
N TYR A 19 9.25 12.09 10.66
CA TYR A 19 9.62 11.13 9.64
C TYR A 19 9.31 11.70 8.25
N ASN A 20 10.31 11.68 7.38
CA ASN A 20 10.18 12.18 6.01
C ASN A 20 9.81 11.03 5.07
N CYS A 21 8.84 11.28 4.18
CA CYS A 21 8.44 10.33 3.14
C CYS A 21 9.62 9.93 2.28
N ILE A 22 9.83 8.63 2.08
CA ILE A 22 10.92 8.11 1.24
C ILE A 22 10.80 8.49 -0.24
N ARG A 23 9.59 8.89 -0.70
CA ARG A 23 9.31 9.25 -2.10
C ARG A 23 9.36 10.75 -2.36
N CYS A 24 8.76 11.55 -1.49
CA CYS A 24 8.61 13.00 -1.70
C CYS A 24 9.25 13.87 -0.60
N ALA A 25 9.94 13.27 0.36
CA ALA A 25 10.58 13.93 1.51
C ALA A 25 9.64 14.75 2.43
N LYS A 26 8.32 14.75 2.18
CA LYS A 26 7.35 15.44 3.03
C LYS A 26 7.35 14.85 4.45
N PRO A 27 7.44 15.68 5.51
CA PRO A 27 7.30 15.21 6.88
C PRO A 27 5.84 14.77 7.14
N PHE A 28 5.62 13.55 7.65
CA PHE A 28 4.25 13.00 7.78
C PHE A 28 3.96 12.22 9.07
N GLY A 29 4.82 12.25 10.07
CA GLY A 29 4.56 11.59 11.35
C GLY A 29 5.72 11.70 12.32
N THR A 30 5.57 11.12 13.52
CA THR A 30 6.67 11.01 14.49
C THR A 30 7.57 9.83 14.12
N ARG A 31 8.88 10.06 14.12
CA ARG A 31 9.89 9.05 13.73
C ARG A 31 9.76 7.75 14.54
N SER A 32 9.66 7.85 15.85
CA SER A 32 9.54 6.71 16.77
C SER A 32 8.29 5.87 16.52
N THR A 33 7.20 6.47 16.04
CA THR A 33 5.97 5.73 15.75
C THR A 33 6.11 4.95 14.46
N VAL A 34 6.63 5.57 13.40
CA VAL A 34 6.86 4.91 12.11
C VAL A 34 7.83 3.74 12.28
N GLU A 35 8.97 3.96 12.93
CA GLU A 35 9.97 2.92 13.18
C GLU A 35 9.41 1.76 14.02
N ARG A 36 8.57 2.05 15.02
CA ARG A 36 7.92 1.03 15.84
C ARG A 36 6.91 0.19 15.05
N ILE A 37 6.18 0.80 14.12
CA ILE A 37 5.22 0.06 13.27
C ILE A 37 6.00 -0.83 12.29
N VAL A 38 7.03 -0.30 11.66
CA VAL A 38 7.95 -1.03 10.76
C VAL A 38 8.48 -2.29 11.47
N ALA A 39 9.09 -2.13 12.65
CA ALA A 39 9.64 -3.25 13.43
C ALA A 39 8.59 -4.27 13.90
N LYS A 40 7.32 -3.85 14.02
CA LYS A 40 6.23 -4.78 14.37
C LYS A 40 5.74 -5.59 13.17
N LEU A 41 5.79 -5.04 11.97
CA LEU A 41 5.26 -5.69 10.77
C LEU A 41 6.29 -6.53 10.03
N GLU A 42 7.56 -6.14 10.09
CA GLU A 42 8.66 -6.80 9.39
C GLU A 42 8.74 -8.29 9.73
N GLY A 43 8.55 -9.13 8.71
CA GLY A 43 8.64 -10.58 8.83
C GLY A 43 7.53 -11.26 9.65
N LYS A 44 6.60 -10.53 10.27
CA LYS A 44 5.55 -11.13 11.13
C LYS A 44 4.25 -11.43 10.40
N HIS A 45 3.92 -10.65 9.38
CA HIS A 45 2.70 -10.82 8.60
C HIS A 45 3.06 -11.18 7.16
N TRP A 46 2.32 -12.12 6.57
CA TRP A 46 2.56 -12.62 5.20
C TRP A 46 2.59 -11.50 4.14
N MET A 47 1.81 -10.44 4.35
CA MET A 47 1.78 -9.24 3.50
C MET A 47 3.09 -8.43 3.50
N PHE A 48 3.95 -8.60 4.51
CA PHE A 48 5.20 -7.85 4.69
C PHE A 48 6.42 -8.77 4.82
N ALA A 49 6.31 -9.99 4.30
CA ALA A 49 7.36 -11.00 4.34
C ALA A 49 7.62 -11.59 2.95
N GLY A 50 8.79 -12.21 2.76
CA GLY A 50 9.16 -12.85 1.50
C GLY A 50 9.14 -11.87 0.32
N GLU A 51 8.52 -12.28 -0.79
CA GLU A 51 8.35 -11.47 -2.00
C GLU A 51 7.61 -10.15 -1.76
N ASN A 52 6.76 -10.09 -0.71
CA ASN A 52 5.99 -8.91 -0.35
C ASN A 52 6.71 -7.99 0.66
N ALA A 53 7.95 -8.27 1.05
CA ALA A 53 8.69 -7.45 2.02
C ALA A 53 8.81 -5.97 1.60
N ARG A 54 8.85 -5.69 0.28
CA ARG A 54 8.87 -4.33 -0.27
C ARG A 54 7.66 -3.48 0.13
N ARG A 55 6.51 -4.10 0.43
CA ARG A 55 5.28 -3.38 0.84
C ARG A 55 5.42 -2.66 2.18
N LEU A 56 6.43 -3.01 2.96
CA LEU A 56 6.72 -2.36 4.23
C LEU A 56 7.09 -0.88 4.02
N ASP A 57 7.57 -0.52 2.82
CA ASP A 57 7.84 0.86 2.42
C ASP A 57 6.59 1.74 2.38
N LEU A 58 5.38 1.17 2.23
CA LEU A 58 4.13 1.93 2.30
C LEU A 58 3.93 2.60 3.66
N VAL A 59 4.42 1.98 4.75
CA VAL A 59 4.38 2.56 6.11
C VAL A 59 5.33 3.75 6.22
N ARG A 60 6.36 3.80 5.37
CA ARG A 60 7.38 4.86 5.30
C ARG A 60 7.02 5.97 4.30
N MET A 61 5.82 5.93 3.70
CA MET A 61 5.32 6.93 2.76
C MET A 61 4.21 7.81 3.35
N CYS A 62 4.14 9.07 2.89
CA CYS A 62 3.04 9.96 3.24
C CYS A 62 1.69 9.49 2.68
N ASP A 63 0.62 10.10 3.17
CA ASP A 63 -0.78 9.88 2.81
C ASP A 63 -1.05 9.79 1.30
N ASN A 64 -0.43 10.68 0.51
CA ASN A 64 -0.63 10.70 -0.95
C ASN A 64 0.21 9.62 -1.63
N CYS A 65 1.51 9.58 -1.34
CA CYS A 65 2.43 8.62 -1.96
C CYS A 65 2.09 7.16 -1.65
N ARG A 66 1.55 6.87 -0.46
CA ARG A 66 1.13 5.51 -0.09
C ARG A 66 -0.07 5.03 -0.91
N VAL A 67 -1.01 5.93 -1.22
CA VAL A 67 -2.23 5.59 -1.99
C VAL A 67 -1.84 5.34 -3.44
N ASP A 68 -1.02 6.21 -4.03
CA ASP A 68 -0.50 6.02 -5.38
C ASP A 68 0.23 4.67 -5.52
N ALA A 69 1.10 4.35 -4.56
CA ALA A 69 1.87 3.11 -4.58
C ALA A 69 0.93 1.90 -4.43
N ALA A 70 -0.01 1.93 -3.47
CA ALA A 70 -0.97 0.85 -3.29
C ALA A 70 -1.83 0.58 -4.54
N MET A 71 -2.25 1.63 -5.25
CA MET A 71 -3.07 1.51 -6.46
C MET A 71 -2.27 1.03 -7.68
N THR A 72 -0.97 1.37 -7.75
CA THR A 72 -0.13 1.04 -8.91
C THR A 72 0.53 -0.33 -8.78
N GLU A 73 0.85 -0.78 -7.56
CA GLU A 73 1.63 -2.00 -7.32
C GLU A 73 0.86 -3.33 -7.48
N GLY A 74 -0.24 -3.32 -8.25
CA GLY A 74 -0.90 -4.51 -8.82
C GLY A 74 -1.45 -5.52 -7.82
N PHE A 75 -1.44 -5.21 -6.53
CA PHE A 75 -1.92 -6.09 -5.47
C PHE A 75 -3.13 -5.43 -4.83
N ASP A 76 -4.28 -5.73 -5.40
CA ASP A 76 -5.56 -5.42 -4.79
C ASP A 76 -6.07 -6.69 -4.09
N PRO A 77 -6.09 -6.73 -2.74
CA PRO A 77 -6.65 -7.86 -1.99
C PRO A 77 -8.13 -8.10 -2.30
N TYR A 78 -8.82 -7.11 -2.87
CA TYR A 78 -10.20 -7.17 -3.29
C TYR A 78 -10.36 -7.47 -4.78
N ALA A 79 -9.27 -7.49 -5.57
CA ALA A 79 -9.35 -7.89 -6.95
C ALA A 79 -9.65 -9.39 -7.03
N GLY A 80 -10.80 -9.71 -7.61
CA GLY A 80 -11.11 -11.07 -8.05
C GLY A 80 -10.23 -11.48 -9.24
N PRO A 81 -10.43 -12.70 -9.78
CA PRO A 81 -9.82 -13.08 -11.05
C PRO A 81 -10.12 -12.02 -12.10
N GLY A 82 -9.11 -11.66 -12.90
CA GLY A 82 -9.26 -10.66 -13.96
C GLY A 82 -10.46 -11.00 -14.84
N ARG A 83 -11.22 -9.98 -15.25
CA ARG A 83 -12.35 -10.17 -16.17
C ARG A 83 -11.84 -10.88 -17.42
N SER A 84 -12.59 -11.90 -17.86
CA SER A 84 -12.29 -12.56 -19.13
C SER A 84 -12.17 -11.51 -20.25
N PRO A 85 -11.16 -11.64 -21.13
CA PRO A 85 -10.99 -10.67 -22.21
C PRO A 85 -12.26 -10.62 -23.07
N PRO A 86 -12.61 -9.43 -23.60
CA PRO A 86 -13.77 -9.30 -24.48
C PRO A 86 -13.55 -10.17 -25.71
N ARG A 87 -14.57 -10.94 -26.07
CA ARG A 87 -14.52 -11.82 -27.25
C ARG A 87 -14.44 -10.98 -28.52
N THR A 88 -13.43 -11.25 -29.33
CA THR A 88 -13.16 -10.51 -30.57
C THR A 88 -13.68 -11.26 -31.80
N THR A 89 -13.81 -10.57 -32.93
CA THR A 89 -14.14 -11.19 -34.22
C THR A 89 -13.15 -12.31 -34.59
N GLU A 90 -11.88 -12.13 -34.24
CA GLU A 90 -10.81 -13.11 -34.47
C GLU A 90 -11.07 -14.42 -33.70
N ASP A 91 -11.62 -14.34 -32.48
CA ASP A 91 -11.97 -15.52 -31.69
C ASP A 91 -13.07 -16.35 -32.38
N TYR A 92 -14.08 -15.70 -32.98
CA TYR A 92 -15.12 -16.38 -33.75
C TYR A 92 -14.58 -17.03 -35.04
N LEU A 93 -13.67 -16.34 -35.74
CA LEU A 93 -13.04 -16.88 -36.96
C LEU A 93 -12.16 -18.10 -36.64
N ARG A 94 -11.41 -18.05 -35.54
CA ARG A 94 -10.58 -19.16 -35.05
C ARG A 94 -11.42 -20.38 -34.68
N GLU A 95 -12.52 -20.18 -33.95
CA GLU A 95 -13.46 -21.26 -33.61
C GLU A 95 -14.11 -21.88 -34.85
N ARG A 96 -14.51 -21.04 -35.83
CA ARG A 96 -15.09 -21.53 -37.09
C ARG A 96 -14.10 -22.43 -37.84
N LYS A 97 -12.84 -21.99 -37.95
CA LYS A 97 -11.78 -22.80 -38.58
C LYS A 97 -11.53 -24.10 -37.82
N ALA A 98 -11.47 -24.05 -36.49
CA ALA A 98 -11.31 -25.26 -35.67
C ALA A 98 -12.50 -26.24 -35.83
N SER A 99 -13.71 -25.72 -36.04
CA SER A 99 -14.89 -26.55 -36.30
C SER A 99 -14.89 -27.17 -37.70
N SER A 100 -14.41 -26.45 -38.74
CA SER A 100 -14.27 -27.01 -40.08
C SER A 100 -13.18 -28.07 -40.15
N ASP A 101 -12.06 -27.86 -39.46
CA ASP A 101 -10.93 -28.80 -39.44
C ASP A 101 -11.24 -30.07 -38.65
N LYS A 102 -12.21 -30.04 -37.72
CA LYS A 102 -12.72 -31.22 -36.99
C LYS A 102 -13.80 -32.02 -37.72
N ALA A 103 -14.37 -31.47 -38.80
CA ALA A 103 -15.48 -32.08 -39.53
C ALA A 103 -15.03 -33.02 -40.68
N VAL A 104 -13.78 -33.49 -40.64
CA VAL A 104 -13.19 -34.47 -41.58
C VAL A 104 -12.76 -35.72 -40.83
#